data_AF-A0AAV7K3K8-F1
#
_entry.id   AF-A0AAV7K3K8-F1
#
_cell.length_a   1.000
_cell.length_b   1.000
_cell.length_c   1.000
_cell.angle_alpha   90.00
_cell.angle_beta   90.00
_cell.angle_gamma   90.00
#
_symmetry.space_group_name_H-M   'P 1'
#
loop_
_entity.id
_entity.type
_entity.pdbx_description
1 polymer ?
#
loop_
_entity_poly.entity_id
_entity_poly.type
_entity_poly.pdbx_seq_one_letter_code
_entity_poly.pdbx_strand_id
1 'polypeptide(L)'
;MLKVNIKVLMLNLETKIKVNSLIIDNIGPSLVSFFLDLDREILYLTFNDVVNTTTLDPTKITFQQSKIDLSQLDDANSYSLTGGFTNSSLGFVIDFVLSFQDINELKSRPFLANNINDTYVSVTAATIDDVNAINVFAIPPIEAIQSTQVYPDISPPKLESFTLNMDSGIILLTFSEVIHLGTLDITHFSLVPYPYSDSVFHVPLTGAIVFDFLYKRIFLIELSEIDLNRVKYSTTLATNLHNTYSIISGSLISDVYENPVSQIFIEDPLIVSVFVPDTTSPNLVLFTLDMDKGTLYLRFDEIVNVSTFDPAKIQLSNFNGIFVYTISDGEYVTEVIIFNLLRDIAIIPLCCAVGSHDVLIGLLVTRLVQT
;
A
#
# COMPACT_ATOMS: atom_id res chain seq x y z
N MET A 1 77.25 -8.45 48.51
CA MET A 1 76.36 -8.45 47.33
C MET A 1 75.98 -7.01 47.01
N LEU A 2 76.00 -6.65 45.73
CA LEU A 2 76.03 -5.29 45.19
C LEU A 2 74.88 -4.40 45.71
N LYS A 3 75.21 -3.18 46.18
CA LYS A 3 74.29 -2.05 46.21
C LYS A 3 74.23 -1.45 44.80
N VAL A 4 73.09 -1.60 44.12
CA VAL A 4 72.80 -0.93 42.85
C VAL A 4 72.40 0.51 43.15
N ASN A 5 73.20 1.48 42.72
CA ASN A 5 72.83 2.90 42.71
C ASN A 5 71.85 3.13 41.55
N ILE A 6 70.55 3.21 41.86
CA ILE A 6 69.57 3.72 40.89
C ILE A 6 69.67 5.25 40.92
N LYS A 7 70.32 5.81 39.91
CA LYS A 7 70.31 7.25 39.66
C LYS A 7 68.99 7.57 38.94
N VAL A 8 67.95 7.91 39.69
CA VAL A 8 66.71 8.46 39.10
C VAL A 8 67.07 9.84 38.54
N LEU A 9 67.19 9.93 37.21
CA LEU A 9 67.30 11.20 36.52
C LEU A 9 65.91 11.84 36.57
N MET A 10 65.75 12.91 37.35
CA MET A 10 64.60 13.80 37.19
C MET A 10 64.67 14.41 35.79
N LEU A 11 63.79 13.99 34.89
CA LEU A 11 63.56 14.64 33.61
C LEU A 11 62.91 16.00 33.89
N ASN A 12 63.69 17.07 33.73
CA ASN A 12 63.18 18.44 33.72
C ASN A 12 62.08 18.57 32.67
N LEU A 13 60.98 19.22 33.05
CA LEU A 13 59.75 19.36 32.27
C LEU A 13 59.86 20.33 31.06
N GLU A 14 61.05 20.48 30.45
CA GLU A 14 61.26 21.40 29.30
C GLU A 14 61.99 20.79 28.09
N THR A 15 62.28 19.49 28.05
CA THR A 15 62.79 18.86 26.82
C THR A 15 61.73 17.96 26.21
N LYS A 16 60.94 18.50 25.28
CA LYS A 16 60.12 17.70 24.37
C LYS A 16 61.07 16.89 23.48
N ILE A 17 61.17 15.59 23.74
CA ILE A 17 61.92 14.66 22.90
C ILE A 17 61.10 14.44 21.62
N LYS A 18 61.66 14.80 20.46
CA LYS A 18 61.03 14.57 19.15
C LYS A 18 61.10 13.08 18.83
N VAL A 19 60.03 12.50 18.28
CA VAL A 19 60.05 11.11 17.81
C VAL A 19 61.11 10.98 16.70
N ASN A 20 62.03 10.04 16.82
CA ASN A 20 63.10 9.84 15.82
C ASN A 20 62.57 9.16 14.55
N SER A 21 61.50 8.38 14.67
CA SER A 21 60.78 7.75 13.55
C SER A 21 59.36 7.43 14.00
N LEU A 22 58.36 7.80 13.19
CA LEU A 22 56.97 7.38 13.33
C LEU A 22 56.72 6.33 12.23
N ILE A 23 56.33 5.11 12.62
CA ILE A 23 55.77 4.14 11.68
C ILE A 23 54.28 4.41 11.67
N ILE A 24 53.80 4.98 10.57
CA ILE A 24 52.37 5.25 10.37
C ILE A 24 51.72 3.95 9.94
N ASP A 25 50.48 3.76 10.38
CA ASP A 25 49.66 2.67 9.89
C ASP A 25 49.46 2.78 8.38
N ASN A 26 49.66 1.66 7.69
CA ASN A 26 49.53 1.55 6.24
C ASN A 26 48.62 0.36 5.86
N ILE A 27 47.90 -0.23 6.83
CA ILE A 27 46.99 -1.35 6.60
C ILE A 27 45.56 -0.80 6.69
N GLY A 28 44.75 -1.05 5.66
CA GLY A 28 43.36 -0.64 5.66
C GLY A 28 42.50 -1.49 6.62
N PRO A 29 41.30 -1.02 6.96
CA PRO A 29 40.37 -1.78 7.78
C PRO A 29 39.84 -2.99 7.00
N SER A 30 39.46 -4.06 7.70
CA SER A 30 38.70 -5.19 7.15
C SER A 30 37.39 -5.32 7.92
N LEU A 31 36.29 -5.53 7.20
CA LEU A 31 35.02 -5.92 7.81
C LEU A 31 35.19 -7.33 8.40
N VAL A 32 34.94 -7.47 9.70
CA VAL A 32 35.10 -8.72 10.45
C VAL A 32 33.77 -9.46 10.54
N SER A 33 32.71 -8.73 10.84
CA SER A 33 31.37 -9.28 11.02
C SER A 33 30.31 -8.21 10.82
N PHE A 34 29.09 -8.64 10.56
CA PHE A 34 27.92 -7.79 10.63
C PHE A 34 26.72 -8.57 11.16
N PHE A 35 25.73 -7.84 11.66
CA PHE A 35 24.38 -8.37 11.86
C PHE A 35 23.35 -7.36 11.41
N LEU A 36 22.16 -7.85 11.04
CA LEU A 36 21.07 -7.06 10.52
C LEU A 36 19.89 -7.09 11.49
N ASP A 37 19.34 -5.93 11.81
CA ASP A 37 18.11 -5.78 12.57
C ASP A 37 17.06 -5.08 11.70
N LEU A 38 16.13 -5.85 11.14
CA LEU A 38 15.09 -5.33 10.24
C LEU A 38 13.94 -4.66 11.00
N ASP A 39 13.73 -4.99 12.27
CA ASP A 39 12.73 -4.33 13.13
C ASP A 39 13.23 -2.94 13.57
N ARG A 40 14.54 -2.81 13.84
CA ARG A 40 15.17 -1.51 14.14
C ARG A 40 15.65 -0.75 12.92
N GLU A 41 15.63 -1.36 11.74
CA GLU A 41 16.13 -0.80 10.47
C GLU A 41 17.64 -0.45 10.50
N ILE A 42 18.43 -1.22 11.25
CA ILE A 42 19.88 -0.97 11.46
C ILE A 42 20.72 -2.16 10.98
N LEU A 43 21.76 -1.85 10.20
CA LEU A 43 22.87 -2.74 9.87
C LEU A 43 24.06 -2.42 10.78
N TYR A 44 24.53 -3.41 11.53
CA TYR A 44 25.67 -3.27 12.41
C TYR A 44 26.92 -3.85 11.76
N LEU A 45 27.95 -3.02 11.55
CA LEU A 45 29.21 -3.42 10.92
C LEU A 45 30.34 -3.36 11.96
N THR A 46 31.17 -4.40 12.04
CA THR A 46 32.35 -4.43 12.90
C THR A 46 33.61 -4.60 12.08
N PHE A 47 34.57 -3.70 12.25
CA PHE A 47 35.87 -3.69 11.59
C PHE A 47 36.99 -4.05 12.57
N ASN A 48 38.14 -4.46 12.04
CA ASN A 48 39.36 -4.69 12.83
C ASN A 48 40.20 -3.42 13.05
N ASP A 49 39.79 -2.28 12.48
CA ASP A 49 40.46 -0.98 12.64
C ASP A 49 39.45 0.16 12.87
N VAL A 50 39.97 1.33 13.26
CA VAL A 50 39.19 2.55 13.45
C VAL A 50 38.84 3.16 12.10
N VAL A 51 37.57 3.09 11.75
CA VAL A 51 37.05 3.61 10.48
C VAL A 51 36.54 5.05 10.59
N ASN A 52 36.65 5.79 9.50
CA ASN A 52 36.09 7.11 9.36
C ASN A 52 34.67 7.07 8.81
N THR A 53 33.68 7.16 9.69
CA THR A 53 32.26 7.07 9.35
C THR A 53 31.78 8.15 8.37
N THR A 54 32.50 9.27 8.25
CA THR A 54 32.17 10.34 7.27
C THR A 54 32.53 9.99 5.83
N THR A 55 33.35 8.96 5.61
CA THR A 55 33.72 8.49 4.26
C THR A 55 32.89 7.29 3.81
N LEU A 56 31.90 6.86 4.61
CA LEU A 56 31.06 5.72 4.30
C LEU A 56 30.23 5.98 3.02
N ASP A 57 30.48 5.21 1.97
CA ASP A 57 29.62 5.09 0.79
C ASP A 57 28.82 3.78 0.89
N PRO A 58 27.56 3.82 1.36
CA PRO A 58 26.75 2.63 1.51
C PRO A 58 26.42 1.98 0.16
N THR A 59 26.51 2.70 -0.97
CA THR A 59 26.24 2.14 -2.30
C THR A 59 27.22 1.06 -2.73
N LYS A 60 28.28 0.87 -1.95
CA LYS A 60 29.31 -0.14 -2.13
C LYS A 60 29.10 -1.39 -1.29
N ILE A 61 28.01 -1.43 -0.52
CA ILE A 61 27.57 -2.58 0.27
C ILE A 61 26.48 -3.31 -0.50
N THR A 62 26.66 -4.61 -0.71
CA THR A 62 25.69 -5.46 -1.41
C THR A 62 25.29 -6.62 -0.53
N PHE A 63 23.99 -6.74 -0.24
CA PHE A 63 23.38 -7.94 0.30
C PHE A 63 23.21 -8.99 -0.80
N GLN A 64 23.49 -10.25 -0.48
CA GLN A 64 23.32 -11.37 -1.40
C GLN A 64 22.91 -12.63 -0.64
N GLN A 65 22.12 -13.49 -1.29
CA GLN A 65 21.57 -14.69 -0.67
C GLN A 65 22.64 -15.75 -0.34
N SER A 66 23.74 -15.80 -1.08
CA SER A 66 24.79 -16.82 -0.92
C SER A 66 26.13 -16.30 -1.42
N LYS A 67 27.23 -17.01 -1.10
CA LYS A 67 28.60 -16.67 -1.54
C LYS A 67 28.86 -17.04 -3.01
N ILE A 68 28.14 -16.40 -3.91
CA ILE A 68 28.20 -16.62 -5.35
C ILE A 68 28.47 -15.28 -6.05
N ASP A 69 29.01 -15.33 -7.26
CA ASP A 69 29.10 -14.17 -8.12
C ASP A 69 27.71 -13.56 -8.40
N LEU A 70 27.58 -12.24 -8.27
CA LEU A 70 26.29 -11.54 -8.46
C LEU A 70 25.70 -11.79 -9.87
N SER A 71 26.53 -12.01 -10.89
CA SER A 71 26.05 -12.32 -12.25
C SER A 71 25.33 -13.66 -12.38
N GLN A 72 25.42 -14.52 -11.37
CA GLN A 72 24.74 -15.81 -11.30
C GLN A 72 23.53 -15.79 -10.36
N LEU A 73 23.26 -14.67 -9.68
CA LEU A 73 22.08 -14.51 -8.83
C LEU A 73 20.97 -13.82 -9.62
N ASP A 74 19.74 -14.27 -9.41
CA ASP A 74 18.58 -13.51 -9.84
C ASP A 74 18.56 -12.17 -9.12
N ASP A 75 18.01 -11.14 -9.79
CA ASP A 75 17.88 -9.80 -9.22
C ASP A 75 17.17 -9.82 -7.87
N ALA A 76 16.25 -10.77 -7.63
CA ALA A 76 15.53 -10.95 -6.36
C ALA A 76 16.44 -11.36 -5.18
N ASN A 77 17.57 -12.02 -5.46
CA ASN A 77 18.44 -12.67 -4.47
C ASN A 77 19.69 -11.84 -4.14
N SER A 78 19.77 -10.61 -4.63
CA SER A 78 20.78 -9.64 -4.22
C SER A 78 20.22 -8.22 -4.22
N TYR A 79 20.83 -7.34 -3.42
CA TYR A 79 20.45 -5.94 -3.34
C TYR A 79 21.64 -5.09 -2.91
N SER A 80 22.00 -4.11 -3.74
CA SER A 80 23.00 -3.09 -3.35
C SER A 80 22.28 -1.92 -2.72
N LEU A 81 22.78 -1.48 -1.56
CA LEU A 81 22.19 -0.34 -0.87
C LEU A 81 22.29 0.91 -1.75
N THR A 82 21.35 1.82 -1.56
CA THR A 82 21.24 3.05 -2.36
C THR A 82 21.50 4.30 -1.54
N GLY A 83 21.40 4.20 -0.21
CA GLY A 83 21.67 5.30 0.69
C GLY A 83 21.68 4.83 2.15
N GLY A 84 21.26 5.73 3.04
CA GLY A 84 21.28 5.54 4.50
C GLY A 84 22.31 6.45 5.15
N PHE A 85 22.43 6.35 6.47
CA PHE A 85 23.35 7.20 7.24
C PHE A 85 23.80 6.51 8.52
N THR A 86 24.85 7.05 9.14
CA THR A 86 25.25 6.68 10.49
C THR A 86 25.57 7.93 11.30
N ASN A 87 25.24 7.89 12.59
CA ASN A 87 25.66 8.89 13.57
C ASN A 87 26.81 8.36 14.44
N SER A 88 27.35 7.19 14.11
CA SER A 88 28.48 6.60 14.83
C SER A 88 29.69 7.50 14.74
N SER A 89 30.38 7.71 15.86
CA SER A 89 31.69 8.34 15.86
C SER A 89 32.73 7.42 15.19
N LEU A 90 33.94 7.96 14.95
CA LEU A 90 35.10 7.14 14.61
C LEU A 90 35.23 5.97 15.60
N GLY A 91 35.45 4.76 15.09
CA GLY A 91 35.50 3.57 15.92
C GLY A 91 35.59 2.29 15.09
N PHE A 92 35.46 1.15 15.77
CA PHE A 92 35.47 -0.18 15.15
C PHE A 92 34.07 -0.66 14.73
N VAL A 93 33.03 -0.02 15.26
CA VAL A 93 31.63 -0.43 15.08
C VAL A 93 30.86 0.72 14.45
N ILE A 94 30.06 0.39 13.44
CA ILE A 94 29.13 1.31 12.81
C ILE A 94 27.72 0.78 12.99
N ASP A 95 26.87 1.60 13.60
CA ASP A 95 25.42 1.42 13.59
C ASP A 95 24.89 2.19 12.38
N PHE A 96 24.64 1.49 11.28
CA PHE A 96 24.20 2.06 10.02
C PHE A 96 22.68 2.01 9.90
N VAL A 97 22.03 3.18 9.87
CA VAL A 97 20.60 3.31 9.64
C VAL A 97 20.34 3.19 8.13
N LEU A 98 19.62 2.16 7.73
CA LEU A 98 19.27 1.90 6.34
C LEU A 98 18.30 2.98 5.84
N SER A 99 18.34 3.29 4.54
CA SER A 99 17.34 4.21 3.98
C SER A 99 15.97 3.52 3.92
N PHE A 100 14.90 4.33 3.91
CA PHE A 100 13.54 3.83 3.74
C PHE A 100 13.38 3.00 2.46
N GLN A 101 14.07 3.38 1.37
CA GLN A 101 14.04 2.62 0.13
C GLN A 101 14.72 1.25 0.31
N ASP A 102 15.90 1.22 0.93
CA ASP A 102 16.66 -0.02 1.14
C ASP A 102 15.91 -1.00 2.05
N ILE A 103 15.27 -0.51 3.12
CA ILE A 103 14.45 -1.35 4.02
C ILE A 103 13.29 -1.98 3.25
N ASN A 104 12.54 -1.20 2.48
CA ASN A 104 11.43 -1.75 1.70
C ASN A 104 11.89 -2.77 0.67
N GLU A 105 13.03 -2.54 0.01
CA GLU A 105 13.59 -3.49 -0.95
C GLU A 105 14.02 -4.79 -0.27
N LEU A 106 14.72 -4.72 0.87
CA LEU A 106 15.11 -5.90 1.64
C LEU A 106 13.88 -6.66 2.14
N LYS A 107 12.92 -5.97 2.76
CA LYS A 107 11.68 -6.58 3.27
C LYS A 107 10.80 -7.15 2.16
N SER A 108 10.92 -6.67 0.91
CA SER A 108 10.15 -7.19 -0.23
C SER A 108 10.66 -8.53 -0.79
N ARG A 109 11.82 -9.02 -0.33
CA ARG A 109 12.55 -10.15 -0.93
C ARG A 109 12.50 -11.40 -0.04
N PRO A 110 11.63 -12.39 -0.34
CA PRO A 110 11.41 -13.54 0.53
C PRO A 110 12.59 -14.52 0.63
N PHE A 111 13.67 -14.31 -0.15
CA PHE A 111 14.86 -15.17 -0.15
C PHE A 111 16.18 -14.40 0.10
N LEU A 112 16.10 -13.15 0.55
CA LEU A 112 17.26 -12.32 0.89
C LEU A 112 17.02 -11.66 2.25
N ALA A 113 18.02 -11.66 3.13
CA ALA A 113 17.96 -10.94 4.41
C ALA A 113 16.88 -11.44 5.39
N ASN A 114 16.35 -12.66 5.24
CA ASN A 114 15.27 -13.19 6.10
C ASN A 114 15.81 -13.98 7.29
N ASN A 115 16.96 -14.62 7.13
CA ASN A 115 17.63 -15.38 8.18
C ASN A 115 19.14 -15.44 7.93
N ILE A 116 19.88 -16.02 8.87
CA ILE A 116 21.35 -16.07 8.79
C ILE A 116 21.85 -16.79 7.52
N ASN A 117 21.12 -17.80 7.02
CA ASN A 117 21.56 -18.62 5.88
C ASN A 117 21.36 -17.98 4.51
N ASP A 118 20.57 -16.91 4.42
CA ASP A 118 20.31 -16.15 3.19
C ASP A 118 20.80 -14.69 3.27
N THR A 119 21.68 -14.39 4.21
CA THR A 119 22.16 -13.03 4.46
C THR A 119 23.67 -12.97 4.44
N TYR A 120 24.22 -12.53 3.31
CA TYR A 120 25.64 -12.28 3.13
C TYR A 120 25.87 -10.86 2.64
N VAL A 121 27.01 -10.26 2.99
CA VAL A 121 27.42 -8.94 2.54
C VAL A 121 28.77 -9.01 1.84
N SER A 122 28.82 -8.42 0.65
CA SER A 122 30.06 -8.05 -0.04
C SER A 122 30.24 -6.53 0.01
N VAL A 123 31.51 -6.09 -0.01
CA VAL A 123 31.86 -4.67 0.04
C VAL A 123 32.99 -4.38 -0.96
N THR A 124 32.95 -3.24 -1.62
CA THR A 124 34.07 -2.79 -2.45
C THR A 124 35.08 -1.98 -1.62
N ALA A 125 36.30 -1.78 -2.14
CA ALA A 125 37.31 -0.97 -1.44
C ALA A 125 36.91 0.50 -1.25
N ALA A 126 35.90 0.99 -1.99
CA ALA A 126 35.41 2.37 -1.85
C ALA A 126 34.34 2.53 -0.75
N THR A 127 34.06 1.49 0.03
CA THR A 127 32.96 1.52 1.01
C THR A 127 33.26 2.46 2.17
N ILE A 128 34.46 2.40 2.76
CA ILE A 128 34.85 3.24 3.88
C ILE A 128 36.38 3.26 4.01
N ASP A 129 36.92 4.32 4.60
CA ASP A 129 38.35 4.48 4.84
C ASP A 129 38.64 4.46 6.35
N ASP A 130 39.88 4.19 6.76
CA ASP A 130 40.33 4.44 8.12
C ASP A 130 40.59 5.94 8.40
N VAL A 131 41.06 6.23 9.62
CA VAL A 131 41.46 7.59 10.02
C VAL A 131 42.68 8.15 9.26
N ASN A 132 43.41 7.30 8.54
CA ASN A 132 44.56 7.68 7.70
C ASN A 132 44.21 7.77 6.21
N ALA A 133 42.92 7.69 5.86
CA ALA A 133 42.41 7.70 4.49
C ALA A 133 42.89 6.49 3.65
N ILE A 134 42.99 5.33 4.29
CA ILE A 134 43.25 4.04 3.65
C ILE A 134 41.94 3.26 3.56
N ASN A 135 41.60 2.90 2.34
CA ASN A 135 40.43 2.13 1.97
C ASN A 135 40.32 0.79 2.71
N VAL A 136 39.08 0.40 3.02
CA VAL A 136 38.74 -0.95 3.48
C VAL A 136 39.16 -2.01 2.47
N PHE A 137 39.60 -3.17 2.97
CA PHE A 137 39.79 -4.35 2.13
C PHE A 137 38.45 -4.80 1.52
N ALA A 138 38.41 -4.86 0.20
CA ALA A 138 37.24 -5.32 -0.54
C ALA A 138 36.95 -6.79 -0.23
N ILE A 139 35.67 -7.13 -0.11
CA ILE A 139 35.17 -8.48 0.04
C ILE A 139 34.34 -8.77 -1.20
N PRO A 140 34.86 -9.51 -2.19
CA PRO A 140 34.11 -9.81 -3.41
C PRO A 140 32.91 -10.72 -3.10
N PRO A 141 31.88 -10.76 -3.97
CA PRO A 141 30.68 -11.58 -3.76
C PRO A 141 30.94 -13.06 -3.45
N ILE A 142 31.96 -13.65 -4.07
CA ILE A 142 32.37 -15.04 -3.83
C ILE A 142 32.98 -15.28 -2.44
N GLU A 143 33.41 -14.23 -1.76
CA GLU A 143 33.98 -14.25 -0.40
C GLU A 143 33.09 -13.53 0.62
N ALA A 144 31.86 -13.18 0.23
CA ALA A 144 30.93 -12.42 1.06
C ALA A 144 30.84 -12.99 2.49
N ILE A 145 30.81 -12.09 3.46
CA ILE A 145 30.69 -12.46 4.87
C ILE A 145 29.25 -12.86 5.13
N GLN A 146 29.02 -13.91 5.92
CA GLN A 146 27.68 -14.27 6.37
C GLN A 146 27.33 -13.43 7.59
N SER A 147 26.07 -13.01 7.68
CA SER A 147 25.57 -12.33 8.87
C SER A 147 25.77 -13.20 10.11
N THR A 148 26.22 -12.61 11.22
CA THR A 148 26.27 -13.35 12.50
C THR A 148 24.88 -13.51 13.11
N GLN A 149 23.95 -12.61 12.77
CA GLN A 149 22.58 -12.61 13.26
C GLN A 149 21.66 -11.81 12.35
N VAL A 150 20.42 -12.27 12.19
CA VAL A 150 19.36 -11.49 11.55
C VAL A 150 18.19 -11.45 12.51
N TYR A 151 17.78 -10.24 12.90
CA TYR A 151 16.50 -10.04 13.57
C TYR A 151 15.49 -9.76 12.47
N PRO A 152 14.54 -10.69 12.23
CA PRO A 152 13.50 -10.46 11.25
C PRO A 152 12.61 -9.32 11.71
N ASP A 153 11.90 -8.74 10.75
CA ASP A 153 10.86 -7.79 11.04
C ASP A 153 9.67 -8.46 11.74
N ILE A 154 9.24 -7.87 12.85
CA ILE A 154 8.09 -8.33 13.64
C ILE A 154 7.04 -7.23 13.78
N SER A 155 7.26 -6.09 13.14
CA SER A 155 6.38 -4.93 13.23
C SER A 155 5.20 -5.08 12.27
N PRO A 156 3.95 -5.00 12.75
CA PRO A 156 2.77 -5.07 11.89
C PRO A 156 2.69 -3.91 10.89
N PRO A 157 2.33 -4.18 9.61
CA PRO A 157 2.04 -3.11 8.67
C PRO A 157 0.82 -2.30 9.13
N LYS A 158 0.79 -1.01 8.80
CA LYS A 158 -0.32 -0.11 9.10
C LYS A 158 -0.90 0.43 7.81
N LEU A 159 -2.23 0.43 7.68
CA LEU A 159 -2.89 1.18 6.62
C LEU A 159 -2.84 2.67 6.99
N GLU A 160 -2.01 3.43 6.29
CA GLU A 160 -1.77 4.85 6.56
C GLU A 160 -2.83 5.75 5.94
N SER A 161 -3.30 5.39 4.75
CA SER A 161 -4.35 6.13 4.05
C SER A 161 -5.05 5.27 3.01
N PHE A 162 -6.28 5.67 2.68
CA PHE A 162 -6.97 5.18 1.49
C PHE A 162 -7.66 6.32 0.75
N THR A 163 -7.91 6.12 -0.54
CA THR A 163 -8.78 6.97 -1.36
C THR A 163 -10.03 6.21 -1.78
N LEU A 164 -11.11 6.89 -2.14
CA LEU A 164 -12.29 6.27 -2.73
C LEU A 164 -12.77 7.09 -3.92
N ASN A 165 -12.87 6.44 -5.08
CA ASN A 165 -13.51 6.99 -6.26
C ASN A 165 -14.84 6.29 -6.51
N MET A 166 -15.95 7.01 -6.32
CA MET A 166 -17.30 6.50 -6.50
C MET A 166 -17.77 6.47 -7.96
N ASP A 167 -17.12 7.23 -8.85
CA ASP A 167 -17.31 7.12 -10.31
C ASP A 167 -16.75 5.79 -10.82
N SER A 168 -15.50 5.48 -10.47
CA SER A 168 -14.79 4.30 -11.01
C SER A 168 -14.80 3.07 -10.11
N GLY A 169 -15.28 3.16 -8.87
CA GLY A 169 -15.20 2.08 -7.87
C GLY A 169 -13.79 1.73 -7.41
N ILE A 170 -12.82 2.65 -7.53
CA ILE A 170 -11.41 2.37 -7.22
C ILE A 170 -11.05 2.89 -5.82
N ILE A 171 -10.33 2.04 -5.07
CA ILE A 171 -9.68 2.40 -3.80
C ILE A 171 -8.17 2.27 -3.98
N LEU A 172 -7.43 3.33 -3.67
CA LEU A 172 -5.97 3.28 -3.52
C LEU A 172 -5.66 3.07 -2.03
N LEU A 173 -4.89 2.05 -1.69
CA LEU A 173 -4.43 1.78 -0.33
C LEU A 173 -2.95 2.11 -0.21
N THR A 174 -2.55 2.77 0.87
CA THR A 174 -1.15 3.06 1.21
C THR A 174 -0.82 2.51 2.58
N PHE A 175 0.17 1.62 2.64
CA PHE A 175 0.67 1.02 3.87
C PHE A 175 1.99 1.63 4.34
N SER A 176 2.35 1.40 5.60
CA SER A 176 3.63 1.82 6.18
C SER A 176 4.84 1.08 5.59
N GLU A 177 4.63 -0.13 5.09
CA GLU A 177 5.68 -1.00 4.54
C GLU A 177 5.14 -1.93 3.43
N VAL A 178 6.03 -2.74 2.87
CA VAL A 178 5.70 -3.66 1.79
C VAL A 178 4.83 -4.81 2.31
N ILE A 179 3.64 -4.94 1.73
CA ILE A 179 2.69 -6.01 2.01
C ILE A 179 2.82 -7.16 0.99
N HIS A 180 2.30 -8.33 1.35
CA HIS A 180 2.16 -9.47 0.45
C HIS A 180 0.71 -9.58 -0.07
N LEU A 181 0.46 -9.11 -1.29
CA LEU A 181 -0.89 -9.09 -1.90
C LEU A 181 -1.53 -10.47 -2.06
N GLY A 182 -0.74 -11.54 -2.09
CA GLY A 182 -1.25 -12.92 -2.11
C GLY A 182 -1.98 -13.32 -0.83
N THR A 183 -1.83 -12.56 0.25
CA THR A 183 -2.53 -12.75 1.53
C THR A 183 -3.78 -11.87 1.67
N LEU A 184 -4.09 -11.02 0.68
CA LEU A 184 -5.23 -10.11 0.75
C LEU A 184 -6.55 -10.89 0.84
N ASP A 185 -7.27 -10.73 1.95
CA ASP A 185 -8.67 -11.11 2.09
C ASP A 185 -9.52 -9.85 2.30
N ILE A 186 -10.05 -9.33 1.19
CA ILE A 186 -10.81 -8.09 1.17
C ILE A 186 -12.09 -8.13 2.02
N THR A 187 -12.56 -9.32 2.40
CA THR A 187 -13.76 -9.46 3.24
C THR A 187 -13.58 -8.88 4.64
N HIS A 188 -12.33 -8.61 5.02
CA HIS A 188 -11.94 -7.97 6.27
C HIS A 188 -11.74 -6.45 6.16
N PHE A 189 -12.09 -5.85 5.01
CA PHE A 189 -12.17 -4.41 4.82
C PHE A 189 -13.65 -3.98 4.81
N SER A 190 -14.00 -2.92 5.55
CA SER A 190 -15.34 -2.36 5.53
C SER A 190 -15.31 -0.84 5.41
N LEU A 191 -16.23 -0.29 4.60
CA LEU A 191 -16.53 1.14 4.59
C LEU A 191 -17.61 1.44 5.63
N VAL A 192 -17.38 2.49 6.43
CA VAL A 192 -18.27 2.92 7.50
C VAL A 192 -18.43 4.45 7.49
N PRO A 193 -19.60 4.99 7.86
CA PRO A 193 -19.75 6.42 8.09
C PRO A 193 -19.38 6.80 9.52
N TYR A 194 -19.07 8.07 9.74
CA TYR A 194 -18.79 8.63 11.06
C TYR A 194 -19.48 10.00 11.22
N PRO A 195 -19.99 10.36 12.42
CA PRO A 195 -19.99 9.59 13.66
C PRO A 195 -20.83 8.31 13.56
N TYR A 196 -20.29 7.22 14.11
CA TYR A 196 -20.94 5.92 14.13
C TYR A 196 -22.24 6.02 14.95
N SER A 197 -23.34 5.46 14.44
CA SER A 197 -24.51 5.16 15.25
C SER A 197 -24.91 3.71 15.04
N ASP A 198 -25.36 3.02 16.10
CA ASP A 198 -25.62 1.57 16.11
C ASP A 198 -26.64 1.11 15.05
N SER A 199 -27.35 2.04 14.42
CA SER A 199 -28.30 1.81 13.34
C SER A 199 -27.70 1.88 11.93
N VAL A 200 -26.38 2.06 11.79
CA VAL A 200 -25.78 2.47 10.52
C VAL A 200 -25.18 1.32 9.72
N PHE A 201 -25.50 1.35 8.43
CA PHE A 201 -25.02 0.50 7.37
C PHE A 201 -23.49 0.57 7.26
N HIS A 202 -22.80 -0.49 7.67
CA HIS A 202 -21.42 -0.74 7.26
C HIS A 202 -21.46 -1.61 6.01
N VAL A 203 -20.55 -1.35 5.07
CA VAL A 203 -20.42 -2.15 3.86
C VAL A 203 -19.13 -2.95 3.98
N PRO A 204 -19.20 -4.19 4.53
CA PRO A 204 -18.09 -5.13 4.36
C PRO A 204 -17.96 -5.43 2.89
N LEU A 205 -16.75 -5.30 2.37
CA LEU A 205 -16.46 -5.66 1.00
C LEU A 205 -16.57 -7.18 0.88
N THR A 206 -17.02 -7.66 -0.26
CA THR A 206 -17.22 -9.10 -0.52
C THR A 206 -16.33 -9.59 -1.67
N GLY A 207 -15.84 -8.68 -2.50
CA GLY A 207 -14.84 -8.97 -3.51
C GLY A 207 -14.22 -7.70 -4.08
N ALA A 208 -12.98 -7.82 -4.54
CA ALA A 208 -12.28 -6.77 -5.27
C ALA A 208 -11.29 -7.37 -6.26
N ILE A 209 -11.00 -6.62 -7.33
CA ILE A 209 -9.94 -6.93 -8.29
C ILE A 209 -8.70 -6.12 -7.90
N VAL A 210 -7.54 -6.78 -7.86
CA VAL A 210 -6.24 -6.17 -7.55
C VAL A 210 -5.46 -5.97 -8.85
N PHE A 211 -4.89 -4.78 -9.06
CA PHE A 211 -4.19 -4.41 -10.30
C PHE A 211 -2.67 -4.38 -10.18
N ASP A 212 -2.08 -5.16 -9.28
CA ASP A 212 -0.67 -4.99 -8.91
C ASP A 212 0.11 -6.29 -8.70
N PHE A 213 1.43 -6.14 -8.62
CA PHE A 213 2.40 -7.21 -8.35
C PHE A 213 2.37 -7.64 -6.87
N LEU A 214 2.85 -8.85 -6.61
CA LEU A 214 2.72 -9.54 -5.33
C LEU A 214 3.21 -8.76 -4.09
N TYR A 215 4.21 -7.88 -4.24
CA TYR A 215 4.85 -7.16 -3.15
C TYR A 215 4.84 -5.65 -3.40
N LYS A 216 3.99 -4.92 -2.68
CA LYS A 216 3.81 -3.46 -2.85
C LYS A 216 3.51 -2.78 -1.54
N ARG A 217 3.75 -1.47 -1.45
CA ARG A 217 3.29 -0.65 -0.33
C ARG A 217 2.02 0.13 -0.66
N ILE A 218 1.89 0.48 -1.93
CA ILE A 218 0.79 1.26 -2.50
C ILE A 218 0.23 0.43 -3.64
N PHE A 219 -1.08 0.18 -3.62
CA PHE A 219 -1.75 -0.58 -4.68
C PHE A 219 -3.22 -0.17 -4.77
N LEU A 220 -3.80 -0.46 -5.94
CA LEU A 220 -5.19 -0.17 -6.27
C LEU A 220 -6.02 -1.45 -6.19
N ILE A 221 -7.23 -1.31 -5.66
CA ILE A 221 -8.29 -2.31 -5.79
C ILE A 221 -9.51 -1.68 -6.47
N GLU A 222 -10.21 -2.46 -7.28
CA GLU A 222 -11.53 -2.12 -7.81
C GLU A 222 -12.59 -2.91 -7.04
N LEU A 223 -13.56 -2.18 -6.49
CA LEU A 223 -14.72 -2.76 -5.82
C LEU A 223 -15.53 -3.61 -6.80
N SER A 224 -16.08 -4.72 -6.30
CA SER A 224 -17.08 -5.45 -7.07
C SER A 224 -18.29 -4.55 -7.39
N GLU A 225 -18.97 -4.79 -8.51
CA GLU A 225 -20.22 -4.06 -8.87
C GLU A 225 -21.25 -4.17 -7.73
N ILE A 226 -21.27 -5.31 -7.03
CA ILE A 226 -22.11 -5.57 -5.87
C ILE A 226 -21.79 -4.62 -4.72
N ASP A 227 -20.53 -4.50 -4.34
CA ASP A 227 -20.12 -3.65 -3.22
C ASP A 227 -20.23 -2.17 -3.57
N LEU A 228 -19.84 -1.77 -4.78
CA LEU A 228 -19.99 -0.39 -5.24
C LEU A 228 -21.45 0.06 -5.18
N ASN A 229 -22.37 -0.78 -5.67
CA ASN A 229 -23.81 -0.52 -5.60
C ASN A 229 -24.32 -0.46 -4.15
N ARG A 230 -23.83 -1.32 -3.24
CA ARG A 230 -24.18 -1.25 -1.81
C ARG A 230 -23.74 0.06 -1.16
N VAL A 231 -22.58 0.59 -1.57
CA VAL A 231 -22.10 1.90 -1.12
C VAL A 231 -22.95 3.02 -1.73
N LYS A 232 -23.21 3.01 -3.04
CA LYS A 232 -24.05 4.02 -3.73
C LYS A 232 -25.47 4.08 -3.20
N TYR A 233 -26.02 2.95 -2.75
CA TYR A 233 -27.36 2.90 -2.14
C TYR A 233 -27.43 3.63 -0.78
N SER A 234 -26.30 3.81 -0.09
CA SER A 234 -26.28 4.44 1.22
C SER A 234 -26.37 5.96 1.11
N THR A 235 -27.34 6.56 1.79
CA THR A 235 -27.49 8.02 1.86
C THR A 235 -26.62 8.67 2.96
N THR A 236 -25.98 7.86 3.80
CA THR A 236 -25.21 8.32 4.96
C THR A 236 -23.74 7.93 4.94
N LEU A 237 -23.34 7.01 4.06
CA LEU A 237 -21.96 6.55 3.85
C LEU A 237 -21.49 6.96 2.46
N ALA A 238 -20.24 7.43 2.36
CA ALA A 238 -19.58 7.69 1.08
C ALA A 238 -20.37 8.66 0.18
N THR A 239 -21.03 9.65 0.77
CA THR A 239 -21.66 10.76 0.04
C THR A 239 -20.78 12.00 0.02
N ASN A 240 -19.78 12.09 0.91
CA ASN A 240 -18.76 13.12 0.92
C ASN A 240 -17.54 12.68 1.76
N LEU A 241 -16.48 13.50 1.78
CA LEU A 241 -15.25 13.21 2.53
C LEU A 241 -15.49 12.99 4.05
N HIS A 242 -16.47 13.67 4.65
CA HIS A 242 -16.67 13.68 6.11
C HIS A 242 -17.51 12.50 6.62
N ASN A 243 -18.03 11.64 5.74
CA ASN A 243 -18.76 10.43 6.12
C ASN A 243 -18.22 9.17 5.44
N THR A 244 -16.94 9.20 5.06
CA THR A 244 -16.27 8.09 4.39
C THR A 244 -15.07 7.65 5.21
N TYR A 245 -15.22 6.52 5.89
CA TYR A 245 -14.18 5.95 6.73
C TYR A 245 -14.02 4.46 6.43
N SER A 246 -12.88 3.88 6.81
CA SER A 246 -12.62 2.46 6.69
C SER A 246 -12.25 1.86 8.03
N ILE A 247 -12.72 0.64 8.25
CA ILE A 247 -12.22 -0.26 9.29
C ILE A 247 -11.65 -1.51 8.62
N ILE A 248 -10.62 -2.07 9.25
CA ILE A 248 -9.96 -3.29 8.77
C ILE A 248 -9.68 -4.19 9.95
N SER A 249 -9.83 -5.51 9.79
CA SER A 249 -9.32 -6.45 10.78
C SER A 249 -7.87 -6.86 10.48
N GLY A 250 -7.18 -7.46 11.46
CA GLY A 250 -5.83 -7.99 11.25
C GLY A 250 -5.73 -9.13 10.24
N SER A 251 -6.86 -9.72 9.84
CA SER A 251 -6.91 -10.76 8.80
C SER A 251 -7.05 -10.21 7.38
N LEU A 252 -7.06 -8.88 7.19
CA LEU A 252 -7.14 -8.29 5.86
C LEU A 252 -5.93 -8.63 4.99
N ILE A 253 -4.73 -8.46 5.53
CA ILE A 253 -3.48 -8.64 4.78
C ILE A 253 -2.29 -8.76 5.72
N SER A 254 -1.23 -9.41 5.27
CA SER A 254 0.04 -9.50 5.98
C SER A 254 1.20 -8.92 5.15
N ASP A 255 2.30 -8.61 5.82
CA ASP A 255 3.57 -8.32 5.18
C ASP A 255 4.26 -9.58 4.62
N VAL A 256 5.49 -9.42 4.12
CA VAL A 256 6.32 -10.52 3.58
C VAL A 256 6.80 -11.48 4.67
N TYR A 257 6.92 -11.00 5.91
CA TYR A 257 7.29 -11.80 7.09
C TYR A 257 6.09 -12.43 7.80
N GLU A 258 4.92 -12.38 7.18
CA GLU A 258 3.63 -12.89 7.68
C GLU A 258 3.10 -12.14 8.92
N ASN A 259 3.60 -10.95 9.23
CA ASN A 259 3.00 -10.11 10.26
C ASN A 259 1.66 -9.56 9.77
N PRO A 260 0.54 -9.81 10.47
CA PRO A 260 -0.78 -9.32 10.09
C PRO A 260 -0.89 -7.81 10.24
N VAL A 261 -1.67 -7.15 9.39
CA VAL A 261 -1.92 -5.70 9.47
C VAL A 261 -2.50 -5.29 10.83
N SER A 262 -2.10 -4.10 11.30
CA SER A 262 -2.72 -3.46 12.46
C SER A 262 -4.20 -3.19 12.20
N GLN A 263 -5.07 -3.81 13.01
CA GLN A 263 -6.51 -3.61 12.95
C GLN A 263 -6.88 -2.13 13.19
N ILE A 264 -7.85 -1.64 12.41
CA ILE A 264 -8.49 -0.34 12.59
C ILE A 264 -9.91 -0.60 13.09
N PHE A 265 -10.17 -0.15 14.31
CA PHE A 265 -11.42 -0.40 15.01
C PHE A 265 -12.48 0.64 14.66
N ILE A 266 -13.74 0.32 14.96
CA ILE A 266 -14.88 1.19 14.64
C ILE A 266 -14.98 2.43 15.53
N GLU A 267 -14.33 2.38 16.69
CA GLU A 267 -14.22 3.49 17.63
C GLU A 267 -13.26 4.58 17.16
N ASP A 268 -12.28 4.22 16.31
CA ASP A 268 -11.30 5.13 15.71
C ASP A 268 -11.04 4.73 14.23
N PRO A 269 -12.04 4.89 13.35
CA PRO A 269 -11.95 4.44 11.98
C PRO A 269 -11.08 5.41 11.17
N LEU A 270 -10.40 4.90 10.15
CA LEU A 270 -9.53 5.72 9.31
C LEU A 270 -10.38 6.55 8.34
N ILE A 271 -10.16 7.86 8.28
CA ILE A 271 -10.84 8.75 7.33
C ILE A 271 -10.27 8.59 5.91
N VAL A 272 -11.13 8.71 4.90
CA VAL A 272 -10.67 8.78 3.51
C VAL A 272 -9.79 10.01 3.30
N SER A 273 -8.65 9.82 2.62
CA SER A 273 -7.73 10.92 2.29
C SER A 273 -8.20 11.73 1.07
N VAL A 274 -8.78 11.05 0.09
CA VAL A 274 -9.34 11.65 -1.14
C VAL A 274 -10.64 10.95 -1.48
N PHE A 275 -11.72 11.71 -1.65
CA PHE A 275 -13.02 11.23 -2.08
C PHE A 275 -13.39 11.86 -3.42
N VAL A 276 -13.65 11.03 -4.43
CA VAL A 276 -14.20 11.46 -5.72
C VAL A 276 -15.68 11.05 -5.74
N PRO A 277 -16.63 12.00 -5.73
CA PRO A 277 -18.05 11.69 -5.82
C PRO A 277 -18.37 11.09 -7.18
N ASP A 278 -19.45 10.32 -7.23
CA ASP A 278 -20.03 9.87 -8.49
C ASP A 278 -20.68 11.05 -9.22
N THR A 279 -20.27 11.28 -10.46
CA THR A 279 -20.76 12.32 -11.35
C THR A 279 -21.32 11.75 -12.66
N THR A 280 -21.23 10.44 -12.82
CA THR A 280 -21.78 9.71 -13.96
C THR A 280 -23.30 9.66 -13.80
N SER A 281 -24.04 9.85 -14.90
CA SER A 281 -25.50 9.80 -14.88
C SER A 281 -25.98 8.43 -15.34
N PRO A 282 -27.07 7.90 -14.75
CA PRO A 282 -27.58 6.58 -15.10
C PRO A 282 -28.12 6.59 -16.52
N ASN A 283 -27.76 5.56 -17.30
CA ASN A 283 -28.33 5.32 -18.61
C ASN A 283 -29.47 4.32 -18.50
N LEU A 284 -30.57 4.62 -19.17
CA LEU A 284 -31.63 3.65 -19.33
C LEU A 284 -31.18 2.56 -20.30
N VAL A 285 -31.12 1.32 -19.82
CA VAL A 285 -30.68 0.14 -20.59
C VAL A 285 -31.86 -0.52 -21.30
N LEU A 286 -32.99 -0.63 -20.62
CA LEU A 286 -34.17 -1.32 -21.13
C LEU A 286 -35.43 -0.71 -20.52
N PHE A 287 -36.53 -0.77 -21.27
CA PHE A 287 -37.86 -0.62 -20.72
C PHE A 287 -38.80 -1.72 -21.22
N THR A 288 -39.81 -2.05 -20.42
CA THR A 288 -40.91 -2.93 -20.80
C THR A 288 -42.22 -2.23 -20.50
N LEU A 289 -43.11 -2.17 -21.48
CA LEU A 289 -44.45 -1.62 -21.31
C LEU A 289 -45.47 -2.75 -21.29
N ASP A 290 -46.09 -2.99 -20.13
CA ASP A 290 -47.21 -3.92 -19.96
C ASP A 290 -48.52 -3.13 -20.02
N MET A 291 -49.20 -3.18 -21.17
CA MET A 291 -50.46 -2.46 -21.38
C MET A 291 -51.67 -3.13 -20.72
N ASP A 292 -51.57 -4.42 -20.36
CA ASP A 292 -52.64 -5.14 -19.68
C ASP A 292 -52.69 -4.76 -18.20
N LYS A 293 -51.52 -4.58 -17.58
CA LYS A 293 -51.36 -4.08 -16.21
C LYS A 293 -51.26 -2.57 -16.12
N GLY A 294 -50.99 -1.91 -17.26
CA GLY A 294 -50.70 -0.49 -17.32
C GLY A 294 -49.38 -0.12 -16.67
N THR A 295 -48.35 -0.99 -16.71
CA THR A 295 -47.07 -0.76 -16.01
C THR A 295 -45.92 -0.53 -16.99
N LEU A 296 -45.18 0.57 -16.81
CA LEU A 296 -43.86 0.75 -17.43
C LEU A 296 -42.76 0.31 -16.47
N TYR A 297 -41.98 -0.70 -16.86
CA TYR A 297 -40.76 -1.14 -16.19
C TYR A 297 -39.55 -0.45 -16.82
N LEU A 298 -38.69 0.17 -16.01
CA LEU A 298 -37.43 0.77 -16.44
C LEU A 298 -36.25 0.06 -15.78
N ARG A 299 -35.18 -0.18 -16.54
CA ARG A 299 -33.92 -0.74 -16.03
C ARG A 299 -32.77 0.17 -16.40
N PHE A 300 -32.05 0.65 -15.40
CA PHE A 300 -30.83 1.44 -15.57
C PHE A 300 -29.57 0.57 -15.48
N ASP A 301 -28.43 1.13 -15.87
CA ASP A 301 -27.11 0.53 -15.74
C ASP A 301 -26.53 0.64 -14.32
N GLU A 302 -27.02 1.60 -13.52
CA GLU A 302 -26.67 1.77 -12.10
C GLU A 302 -27.90 2.02 -11.20
N ILE A 303 -27.68 2.11 -9.88
CA ILE A 303 -28.71 2.46 -8.89
C ILE A 303 -29.16 3.91 -9.11
N VAL A 304 -30.46 4.16 -8.96
CA VAL A 304 -31.05 5.49 -9.15
C VAL A 304 -31.79 5.94 -7.91
N ASN A 305 -31.63 7.20 -7.51
CA ASN A 305 -32.39 7.74 -6.38
C ASN A 305 -33.86 8.00 -6.80
N VAL A 306 -34.71 7.01 -6.57
CA VAL A 306 -36.13 7.01 -6.95
C VAL A 306 -36.93 8.18 -6.39
N SER A 307 -36.51 8.79 -5.27
CA SER A 307 -37.18 9.98 -4.73
C SER A 307 -37.03 11.23 -5.61
N THR A 308 -36.05 11.22 -6.52
CA THR A 308 -35.81 12.29 -7.50
C THR A 308 -36.43 12.00 -8.87
N PHE A 309 -37.09 10.84 -9.02
CA PHE A 309 -37.70 10.41 -10.27
C PHE A 309 -38.89 11.30 -10.63
N ASP A 310 -38.85 11.87 -11.83
CA ASP A 310 -39.93 12.72 -12.37
C ASP A 310 -40.58 12.04 -13.59
N PRO A 311 -41.74 11.37 -13.42
CA PRO A 311 -42.40 10.67 -14.52
C PRO A 311 -42.81 11.62 -15.65
N ALA A 312 -43.01 12.92 -15.36
CA ALA A 312 -43.36 13.92 -16.37
C ALA A 312 -42.27 14.17 -17.42
N LYS A 313 -41.05 13.69 -17.17
CA LYS A 313 -39.93 13.76 -18.12
C LYS A 313 -39.83 12.57 -19.06
N ILE A 314 -40.75 11.61 -18.97
CA ILE A 314 -40.78 10.44 -19.84
C ILE A 314 -41.74 10.68 -21.00
N GLN A 315 -41.23 10.44 -22.20
CA GLN A 315 -42.03 10.45 -23.42
C GLN A 315 -41.98 9.10 -24.12
N LEU A 316 -43.14 8.49 -24.30
CA LEU A 316 -43.34 7.34 -25.18
C LEU A 316 -43.67 7.86 -26.57
N SER A 317 -42.98 7.38 -27.58
CA SER A 317 -43.22 7.79 -28.97
C SER A 317 -43.34 6.60 -29.89
N ASN A 318 -44.05 6.73 -31.01
CA ASN A 318 -43.89 5.76 -32.08
C ASN A 318 -42.54 5.96 -32.79
N PHE A 319 -42.07 4.96 -33.54
CA PHE A 319 -40.78 5.00 -34.25
C PHE A 319 -40.52 6.29 -35.07
N ASN A 320 -41.58 6.89 -35.61
CA ASN A 320 -41.47 8.10 -36.43
C ASN A 320 -41.56 9.42 -35.62
N GLY A 321 -41.73 9.36 -34.30
CA GLY A 321 -41.86 10.53 -33.42
C GLY A 321 -43.11 11.39 -33.65
N ILE A 322 -44.09 10.88 -34.40
CA ILE A 322 -45.31 11.62 -34.78
C ILE A 322 -46.31 11.60 -33.62
N PHE A 323 -46.41 10.45 -32.96
CA PHE A 323 -47.21 10.31 -31.75
C PHE A 323 -46.25 10.29 -30.57
N VAL A 324 -46.38 11.28 -29.70
CA VAL A 324 -45.63 11.40 -28.45
C VAL A 324 -46.62 11.50 -27.31
N TYR A 325 -46.51 10.60 -26.35
CA TYR A 325 -47.26 10.60 -25.11
C TYR A 325 -46.30 10.93 -23.97
N THR A 326 -46.53 12.06 -23.30
CA THR A 326 -45.82 12.40 -22.08
C THR A 326 -46.57 11.79 -20.92
N ILE A 327 -45.87 11.03 -20.07
CA ILE A 327 -46.46 10.42 -18.90
C ILE A 327 -46.81 11.55 -17.92
N SER A 328 -48.09 11.75 -17.62
CA SER A 328 -48.54 12.90 -16.81
C SER A 328 -48.51 12.65 -15.30
N ASP A 329 -48.51 11.39 -14.89
CA ASP A 329 -48.53 10.96 -13.49
C ASP A 329 -48.04 9.50 -13.38
N GLY A 330 -47.65 9.08 -12.18
CA GLY A 330 -47.24 7.71 -11.89
C GLY A 330 -46.66 7.57 -10.50
N GLU A 331 -47.16 6.60 -9.74
CA GLU A 331 -46.62 6.25 -8.43
C GLU A 331 -45.59 5.12 -8.58
N TYR A 332 -44.37 5.38 -8.13
CA TYR A 332 -43.34 4.36 -8.04
C TYR A 332 -43.71 3.33 -6.98
N VAL A 333 -43.80 2.06 -7.37
CA VAL A 333 -44.06 0.95 -6.45
C VAL A 333 -42.82 0.05 -6.42
N THR A 334 -42.14 -0.04 -5.27
CA THR A 334 -41.09 -1.04 -5.05
C THR A 334 -41.70 -2.43 -5.00
N GLU A 335 -41.42 -3.31 -5.97
CA GLU A 335 -41.55 -4.75 -5.76
C GLU A 335 -40.17 -5.37 -5.48
N VAL A 336 -39.99 -5.75 -4.21
CA VAL A 336 -39.27 -6.91 -3.67
C VAL A 336 -37.90 -7.26 -4.29
N ILE A 337 -36.88 -6.94 -3.49
CA ILE A 337 -35.60 -7.66 -3.39
C ILE A 337 -35.87 -9.17 -3.33
N ILE A 338 -35.66 -9.87 -4.45
CA ILE A 338 -35.41 -11.32 -4.42
C ILE A 338 -33.90 -11.49 -4.50
N PHE A 339 -33.35 -12.17 -3.49
CA PHE A 339 -31.95 -12.57 -3.34
C PHE A 339 -31.23 -12.84 -4.67
N ASN A 340 -30.66 -11.79 -5.24
CA ASN A 340 -29.50 -11.71 -6.14
C ASN A 340 -29.50 -10.27 -6.67
N LEU A 341 -28.51 -9.49 -6.25
CA LEU A 341 -28.40 -8.05 -6.47
C LEU A 341 -28.78 -7.61 -7.89
N LEU A 342 -30.01 -7.10 -8.07
CA LEU A 342 -30.50 -6.61 -9.34
C LEU A 342 -31.47 -5.44 -9.14
N ARG A 343 -30.95 -4.25 -9.48
CA ARG A 343 -31.54 -3.12 -10.23
C ARG A 343 -32.99 -2.72 -9.90
N ASP A 344 -33.13 -1.47 -9.48
CA ASP A 344 -34.41 -0.81 -9.21
C ASP A 344 -35.34 -0.83 -10.43
N ILE A 345 -36.57 -1.27 -10.20
CA ILE A 345 -37.67 -1.27 -11.17
C ILE A 345 -38.55 -0.08 -10.85
N ALA A 346 -38.69 0.87 -11.79
CA ALA A 346 -39.78 1.86 -11.73
C ALA A 346 -41.07 1.25 -12.28
N ILE A 347 -42.20 1.52 -11.64
CA ILE A 347 -43.56 1.16 -12.06
C ILE A 347 -44.30 2.47 -12.31
N ILE A 348 -44.93 2.63 -13.48
CA ILE A 348 -45.78 3.80 -13.77
C ILE A 348 -47.15 3.30 -14.26
N PRO A 349 -48.24 3.53 -13.52
CA PRO A 349 -49.59 3.25 -13.97
C PRO A 349 -50.02 4.18 -15.12
N LEU A 350 -50.14 3.62 -16.34
CA LEU A 350 -50.64 4.32 -17.52
C LEU A 350 -52.17 4.21 -17.59
N CYS A 351 -52.87 5.31 -17.31
CA CYS A 351 -54.28 5.43 -17.64
C CYS A 351 -54.45 5.71 -19.14
N CYS A 352 -55.02 4.74 -19.85
CA CYS A 352 -55.60 4.81 -21.20
C CYS A 352 -54.66 5.14 -22.37
N ALA A 353 -54.13 4.10 -23.03
CA ALA A 353 -53.88 4.13 -24.47
C ALA A 353 -54.46 2.88 -25.13
N VAL A 354 -55.61 3.05 -25.79
CA VAL A 354 -56.26 2.00 -26.60
C VAL A 354 -55.79 2.16 -28.04
N GLY A 355 -55.20 1.13 -28.63
CA GLY A 355 -54.91 1.09 -30.06
C GLY A 355 -53.97 -0.04 -30.47
N SER A 356 -54.56 -1.15 -30.93
CA SER A 356 -53.86 -2.29 -31.53
C SER A 356 -53.18 -1.89 -32.84
N HIS A 357 -51.85 -1.92 -32.90
CA HIS A 357 -51.01 -2.27 -34.06
C HIS A 357 -49.56 -2.38 -33.58
N ASP A 358 -48.71 -3.14 -34.28
CA ASP A 358 -47.28 -3.24 -34.01
C ASP A 358 -46.62 -1.85 -34.07
N VAL A 359 -46.61 -1.15 -32.95
CA VAL A 359 -45.91 0.11 -32.77
C VAL A 359 -44.58 -0.25 -32.15
N LEU A 360 -43.50 -0.10 -32.93
CA LEU A 360 -42.18 0.13 -32.35
C LEU A 360 -42.29 1.41 -31.54
N ILE A 361 -42.44 1.26 -30.23
CA ILE A 361 -42.47 2.36 -29.27
C ILE A 361 -41.01 2.70 -28.96
N GLY A 362 -40.60 3.91 -29.30
CA GLY A 362 -39.33 4.50 -28.86
C GLY A 362 -39.57 5.30 -27.58
N LEU A 363 -38.74 5.08 -26.57
CA LEU A 363 -38.78 5.86 -25.34
C LEU A 363 -37.75 6.98 -25.45
N LEU A 364 -38.21 8.23 -25.33
CA LEU A 364 -37.34 9.39 -25.22
C LEU A 364 -37.26 9.80 -23.76
N VAL A 365 -36.04 9.89 -23.25
CA VAL A 365 -35.75 10.20 -21.85
C VAL A 365 -34.85 11.43 -21.78
N THR A 366 -35.32 12.47 -21.11
CA THR A 366 -34.50 13.66 -20.78
C THR A 366 -34.27 13.72 -19.28
N ARG A 367 -33.10 13.23 -18.83
CA ARG A 367 -32.55 13.29 -17.46
C ARG A 367 -33.58 13.03 -16.34
N LEU A 368 -33.83 11.73 -16.08
CA LEU A 368 -34.89 11.24 -15.21
C LEU A 368 -34.63 11.34 -13.71
N VAL A 369 -33.39 11.10 -13.30
CA VAL A 369 -33.03 10.84 -11.90
C VAL A 369 -31.63 11.40 -11.62
N GLN A 370 -31.37 11.80 -10.38
CA GLN A 370 -30.02 12.06 -9.89
C GLN A 370 -29.45 10.78 -9.25
N THR A 371 -28.12 10.66 -9.26
CA THR A 371 -27.39 9.61 -8.56
C THR A 371 -27.53 9.74 -7.05
#